data_AF-A0A9W6X602-F1
#
_entry.id   AF-A0A9W6X602-F1
#
_cell.length_a   1.000
_cell.length_b   1.000
_cell.length_c   1.000
_cell.angle_alpha   90.00
_cell.angle_beta   90.00
_cell.angle_gamma   90.00
#
_symmetry.space_group_name_H-M   'P 1'
#
loop_
_entity.id
_entity.type
_entity.pdbx_description
1 polymer ?
#
loop_
_entity_poly.entity_id
_entity_poly.type
_entity_poly.pdbx_seq_one_letter_code
_entity_poly.pdbx_strand_id
1 'polypeptide(L)'
;MGGISAETVADLERQSCMYHDQSLGGVKDFSDEFKAAWGVKEARCKTIVDAVKYGAQPIVYTQWRENIEAHFGCPVPSKAATPAPSTQIDQTQQQEQVVNGNIGEEIAGAIAQFTQSV
;
A
#
# COMPACT_ATOMS: atom_id res chain seq x y z
N MET A 1 26.89 -25.77 4.05
CA MET A 1 25.65 -25.08 3.65
C MET A 1 26.00 -24.15 2.49
N GLY A 2 26.23 -24.72 1.30
CA GLY A 2 26.66 -23.97 0.12
C GLY A 2 25.47 -23.43 -0.66
N GLY A 3 25.52 -22.15 -0.98
CA GLY A 3 24.81 -21.41 -2.04
C GLY A 3 23.34 -21.75 -2.32
N ILE A 4 22.46 -20.78 -2.12
CA ILE A 4 21.10 -20.81 -2.69
C ILE A 4 21.26 -20.84 -4.21
N SER A 5 20.94 -21.97 -4.85
CA SER A 5 21.03 -22.10 -6.32
C SER A 5 20.10 -21.10 -7.02
N ALA A 6 20.36 -20.78 -8.28
CA ALA A 6 19.48 -19.90 -9.05
C ALA A 6 18.05 -20.48 -9.13
N GLU A 7 17.92 -21.81 -9.22
CA GLU A 7 16.63 -22.49 -9.19
C GLU A 7 15.93 -22.33 -7.84
N THR A 8 16.67 -22.43 -6.75
CA THR A 8 16.12 -22.23 -5.39
C THR A 8 15.66 -20.79 -5.19
N VAL A 9 16.43 -19.79 -5.64
CA VAL A 9 16.00 -18.38 -5.56
C VAL A 9 14.74 -18.15 -6.39
N ALA A 10 14.69 -18.69 -7.61
CA ALA A 10 13.52 -18.56 -8.48
C ALA A 10 12.28 -19.22 -7.86
N ASP A 11 12.44 -20.35 -7.17
CA ASP A 11 11.32 -21.00 -6.47
C ASP A 11 10.84 -20.17 -5.27
N LEU A 12 11.75 -19.62 -4.48
CA LEU A 12 11.40 -18.71 -3.38
C LEU A 12 10.70 -17.44 -3.88
N GLU A 13 11.10 -16.91 -5.05
CA GLU A 13 10.44 -15.77 -5.68
C GLU A 13 9.00 -16.13 -6.08
N ARG A 14 8.78 -17.30 -6.70
CA ARG A 14 7.44 -17.81 -7.03
C ARG A 14 6.56 -17.95 -5.78
N GLN A 15 7.09 -18.55 -4.72
CA GLN A 15 6.38 -18.70 -3.45
C GLN A 15 5.97 -17.33 -2.87
N SER A 16 6.90 -16.38 -2.85
CA SER A 16 6.67 -15.03 -2.31
C SER A 16 5.63 -14.26 -3.12
N CYS A 17 5.71 -14.30 -4.46
CA CYS A 17 4.75 -13.61 -5.32
C CYS A 17 3.35 -14.24 -5.25
N MET A 18 3.25 -15.57 -5.18
CA MET A 18 1.97 -16.26 -5.00
C MET A 18 1.35 -15.97 -3.63
N TYR A 19 2.16 -15.90 -2.57
CA TYR A 19 1.70 -15.47 -1.26
C TYR A 19 1.16 -14.03 -1.29
N HIS A 20 1.86 -13.10 -1.95
CA HIS A 20 1.37 -11.73 -2.10
C HIS A 20 0.03 -11.69 -2.85
N ASP A 21 -0.10 -12.46 -3.93
CA ASP A 21 -1.34 -12.54 -4.70
C ASP A 21 -2.52 -13.07 -3.87
N GLN A 22 -2.29 -14.15 -3.13
CA GLN A 22 -3.34 -14.89 -2.46
C GLN A 22 -3.69 -14.38 -1.07
N SER A 23 -2.72 -13.76 -0.38
CA SER A 23 -2.83 -13.44 1.06
C SER A 23 -2.70 -11.95 1.35
N LEU A 24 -2.03 -11.16 0.51
CA LEU A 24 -1.74 -9.75 0.78
C LEU A 24 -2.51 -8.77 -0.12
N GLY A 25 -3.60 -9.23 -0.75
CA GLY A 25 -4.50 -8.37 -1.53
C GLY A 25 -4.21 -8.29 -3.02
N GLY A 26 -3.52 -9.29 -3.57
CA GLY A 26 -3.29 -9.41 -5.01
C GLY A 26 -1.99 -8.77 -5.48
N VAL A 27 -1.51 -9.17 -6.64
CA VAL A 27 -0.39 -8.49 -7.31
C VAL A 27 -0.94 -7.57 -8.40
N LYS A 28 -0.78 -6.26 -8.20
CA LYS A 28 -1.14 -5.24 -9.19
C LYS A 28 0.02 -4.98 -10.13
N ASP A 29 -0.31 -4.62 -11.35
CA ASP A 29 0.66 -4.16 -12.32
C ASP A 29 0.99 -2.66 -12.11
N PHE A 30 2.07 -2.20 -12.74
CA PHE A 30 2.44 -0.80 -12.78
C PHE A 30 1.45 0.01 -13.62
N SER A 31 1.31 1.31 -13.31
CA SER A 31 0.53 2.23 -14.15
C SER A 31 1.24 2.45 -15.50
N ASP A 32 0.47 2.85 -16.51
CA ASP A 32 1.00 3.08 -17.86
C ASP A 32 2.02 4.23 -17.87
N GLU A 33 1.82 5.26 -17.04
CA GLU A 33 2.77 6.36 -16.89
C GLU A 33 4.10 5.86 -16.32
N PHE A 34 4.06 4.96 -15.33
CA PHE A 34 5.27 4.39 -14.73
C PHE A 34 6.00 3.50 -15.73
N LYS A 35 5.27 2.67 -16.49
CA LYS A 35 5.83 1.83 -17.55
C LYS A 35 6.50 2.68 -18.63
N ALA A 36 5.85 3.77 -19.05
CA ALA A 36 6.39 4.70 -20.04
C ALA A 36 7.65 5.43 -19.52
N ALA A 37 7.63 5.89 -18.27
CA ALA A 37 8.74 6.62 -17.67
C ALA A 37 10.00 5.75 -17.50
N TRP A 38 9.84 4.48 -17.12
CA TRP A 38 10.95 3.59 -16.78
C TRP A 38 11.24 2.52 -17.84
N GLY A 39 10.45 2.45 -18.91
CA GLY A 39 10.61 1.45 -19.98
C GLY A 39 10.36 0.02 -19.52
N VAL A 40 9.59 -0.18 -18.45
CA VAL A 40 9.26 -1.51 -17.91
C VAL A 40 7.94 -2.03 -18.50
N LYS A 41 7.82 -3.35 -18.69
CA LYS A 41 6.64 -3.97 -19.29
C LYS A 41 5.54 -4.30 -18.28
N GLU A 42 5.93 -4.91 -17.17
CA GLU A 42 5.02 -5.43 -16.14
C GLU A 42 5.75 -5.53 -14.80
N ALA A 43 4.99 -5.51 -13.70
CA ALA A 43 5.49 -5.86 -12.38
C ALA A 43 6.01 -7.31 -12.34
N ARG A 44 7.20 -7.52 -11.77
CA ARG A 44 7.86 -8.84 -11.70
C ARG A 44 6.97 -9.94 -11.11
N CYS A 45 6.34 -9.68 -9.96
CA CYS A 45 5.46 -10.66 -9.34
C CYS A 45 4.19 -10.93 -10.17
N LYS A 46 3.75 -9.98 -11.01
CA LYS A 46 2.57 -10.16 -11.84
C LYS A 46 2.86 -11.19 -12.94
N THR A 47 4.00 -11.05 -13.63
CA THR A 47 4.47 -12.04 -14.62
C THR A 47 4.61 -13.43 -14.00
N ILE A 48 5.16 -13.51 -12.79
CA ILE A 48 5.40 -14.78 -12.10
C ILE A 48 4.08 -15.45 -11.69
N VAL A 49 3.16 -14.70 -11.09
CA VAL A 49 1.86 -15.22 -10.66
C VAL A 49 1.08 -15.77 -11.85
N ASP A 50 1.07 -15.06 -12.96
CA ASP A 50 0.43 -15.53 -14.19
C ASP A 50 1.08 -16.83 -14.67
N ALA A 51 2.42 -16.89 -14.74
CA ALA A 51 3.13 -18.08 -15.18
C ALA A 51 2.87 -19.30 -14.26
N VAL A 52 2.73 -19.10 -12.95
CA VAL A 52 2.35 -20.16 -12.00
C VAL A 52 0.90 -20.59 -12.23
N LYS A 53 -0.04 -19.65 -12.35
CA LYS A 53 -1.48 -19.93 -12.56
C LYS A 53 -1.76 -20.65 -13.87
N TYR A 54 -1.03 -20.32 -14.93
CA TYR A 54 -1.13 -21.00 -16.23
C TYR A 54 -0.27 -22.28 -16.33
N GLY A 55 0.42 -22.66 -15.25
CA GLY A 55 1.20 -23.90 -15.18
C GLY A 55 2.55 -23.88 -15.91
N ALA A 56 2.98 -22.72 -16.42
CA ALA A 56 4.25 -22.58 -17.14
C ALA A 56 5.47 -22.64 -16.20
N GLN A 57 5.31 -22.18 -14.95
CA GLN A 57 6.38 -22.14 -13.95
C GLN A 57 5.83 -22.57 -12.58
N PRO A 58 5.58 -23.87 -12.34
CA PRO A 58 5.04 -24.35 -11.07
C PRO A 58 6.02 -24.11 -9.91
N ILE A 59 5.49 -23.98 -8.70
CA ILE A 59 6.29 -23.99 -7.46
C ILE A 59 6.69 -25.44 -7.16
N VAL A 60 7.99 -25.67 -6.98
CA VAL A 60 8.56 -27.01 -6.74
C VAL A 60 8.34 -27.43 -5.29
N TYR A 61 8.51 -26.50 -4.35
CA TYR A 61 8.33 -26.80 -2.94
C TYR A 61 6.84 -26.94 -2.58
N THR A 62 6.35 -28.17 -2.39
CA THR A 62 4.90 -28.44 -2.26
C THR A 62 4.26 -27.92 -0.97
N GLN A 63 5.01 -27.79 0.12
CA GLN A 63 4.53 -27.29 1.42
C GLN A 63 4.73 -25.77 1.59
N TRP A 64 5.01 -25.07 0.50
CA TRP A 64 5.36 -23.65 0.55
C TRP A 64 4.27 -22.82 1.22
N ARG A 65 3.00 -23.13 0.92
CA ARG A 65 1.87 -22.33 1.34
C ARG A 65 1.66 -22.46 2.83
N GLU A 66 1.55 -23.68 3.33
CA GLU A 66 1.33 -23.97 4.73
C GLU A 66 2.43 -23.35 5.59
N ASN A 67 3.69 -23.42 5.14
CA ASN A 67 4.82 -22.91 5.91
C ASN A 67 4.95 -21.39 5.87
N ILE A 68 4.67 -20.75 4.72
CA ILE A 68 4.62 -19.28 4.65
C ILE A 68 3.44 -18.76 5.49
N GLU A 69 2.24 -19.34 5.36
CA GLU A 69 1.06 -18.90 6.10
C GLU A 69 1.19 -19.17 7.61
N ALA A 70 1.85 -20.26 8.02
CA ALA A 70 2.12 -20.52 9.44
C ALA A 70 3.05 -19.48 10.07
N HIS A 71 3.95 -18.87 9.28
CA HIS A 71 4.91 -17.89 9.78
C HIS A 71 4.42 -16.44 9.66
N PHE A 72 3.84 -16.08 8.51
CA PHE A 72 3.44 -14.71 8.20
C PHE A 72 1.93 -14.45 8.34
N GLY A 73 1.12 -15.51 8.44
CA GLY A 73 -0.33 -15.43 8.44
C GLY A 73 -0.92 -15.28 7.04
N CYS A 74 -2.25 -15.25 6.96
CA CYS A 74 -2.99 -14.89 5.76
C CYS A 74 -4.20 -14.06 6.24
N PRO A 75 -4.11 -12.71 6.23
CA PRO A 75 -5.15 -11.88 6.79
C PRO A 75 -6.45 -12.07 6.01
N VAL A 76 -7.48 -12.55 6.69
CA VAL A 76 -8.85 -12.58 6.12
C VAL A 76 -9.29 -11.13 5.96
N PRO A 77 -9.83 -10.73 4.80
CA PRO A 77 -10.39 -9.39 4.62
C PRO A 77 -11.43 -9.16 5.71
N SER A 78 -11.11 -8.32 6.68
CA SER A 78 -12.11 -7.82 7.62
C SER A 78 -13.14 -7.11 6.76
N LYS A 79 -14.39 -7.62 6.72
CA LYS A 79 -15.54 -6.87 6.18
C LYS A 79 -15.36 -5.46 6.71
N ALA A 80 -15.17 -4.50 5.80
CA ALA A 80 -14.82 -3.11 6.11
C ALA A 80 -15.43 -2.74 7.46
N ALA A 81 -14.58 -2.52 8.47
CA ALA A 81 -15.04 -2.10 9.77
C ALA A 81 -16.05 -0.98 9.50
N THR A 82 -17.30 -1.21 9.88
CA THR A 82 -18.35 -0.19 9.81
C THR A 82 -17.70 1.06 10.37
N PRO A 83 -17.66 2.19 9.63
CA PRO A 83 -17.04 3.40 10.14
C PRO A 83 -17.66 3.63 11.51
N ALA A 84 -16.80 3.71 12.53
CA ALA A 84 -17.22 3.95 13.90
C ALA A 84 -18.21 5.13 13.87
N PRO A 85 -19.34 5.07 14.59
CA PRO A 85 -20.30 6.15 14.56
C PRO A 85 -19.60 7.43 15.01
N SER A 86 -19.44 8.36 14.07
CA SER A 86 -19.03 9.72 14.37
C SER A 86 -20.08 10.30 15.32
N THR A 87 -19.82 10.33 16.63
CA THR A 87 -19.34 11.58 17.23
C THR A 87 -20.04 12.88 16.80
N GLN A 88 -21.32 12.89 16.43
CA GLN A 88 -22.02 14.16 16.15
C GLN A 88 -22.20 14.90 17.47
N ILE A 89 -21.25 15.78 17.75
CA ILE A 89 -21.40 16.87 18.71
C ILE A 89 -22.48 17.81 18.15
N ASP A 90 -23.70 17.60 18.61
CA ASP A 90 -24.80 18.55 18.48
C ASP A 90 -24.47 19.77 19.35
N GLN A 91 -23.96 20.83 18.72
CA GLN A 91 -23.84 22.14 19.33
C GLN A 91 -24.92 23.04 18.77
N THR A 92 -26.11 22.92 19.35
CA THR A 92 -27.13 23.96 19.24
C THR A 92 -27.49 24.45 20.64
N GLN A 93 -27.35 25.77 20.82
CA GLN A 93 -27.85 26.65 21.89
C GLN A 93 -26.89 27.00 23.04
N GLN A 94 -26.11 28.07 22.84
CA GLN A 94 -26.21 29.27 23.69
C GLN A 94 -25.80 30.53 22.92
N GLN A 95 -26.53 31.61 23.21
CA GLN A 95 -26.74 32.83 22.44
C GLN A 95 -25.61 33.88 22.52
N GLU A 96 -25.32 34.48 21.36
CA GLU A 96 -25.37 35.94 21.10
C GLU A 96 -24.34 36.88 21.76
N GLN A 97 -23.30 37.28 21.00
CA GLN A 97 -22.71 38.62 21.05
C GLN A 97 -22.17 39.03 19.66
N VAL A 98 -22.50 40.26 19.29
CA VAL A 98 -22.37 40.96 18.01
C VAL A 98 -20.93 41.41 17.73
N VAL A 99 -20.48 41.38 16.47
CA VAL A 99 -19.85 42.51 15.74
C VAL A 99 -19.23 42.05 14.41
N ASN A 100 -19.66 42.69 13.32
CA ASN A 100 -19.11 42.61 11.97
C ASN A 100 -17.61 42.97 11.92
N GLY A 101 -16.82 42.24 11.11
CA GLY A 101 -15.45 42.66 10.77
C GLY A 101 -14.79 41.80 9.69
N ASN A 102 -14.38 42.44 8.59
CA ASN A 102 -13.79 41.86 7.37
C ASN A 102 -12.49 41.07 7.61
N ILE A 103 -12.38 39.91 6.96
CA ILE A 103 -11.13 39.16 6.81
C ILE A 103 -10.25 39.90 5.79
N GLY A 104 -9.27 40.62 6.29
CA GLY A 104 -8.35 41.38 5.47
C GLY A 104 -7.09 41.84 6.20
N GLU A 105 -6.56 41.09 7.17
CA GLU A 105 -5.29 41.46 7.81
C GLU A 105 -4.57 40.32 8.56
N GLU A 106 -4.52 39.10 8.01
CA GLU A 106 -3.79 37.98 8.67
C GLU A 106 -2.62 37.40 7.84
N ILE A 107 -2.25 38.06 6.73
CA ILE A 107 -1.12 37.67 5.87
C ILE A 107 0.12 38.58 6.04
N ALA A 108 0.10 39.53 6.98
CA ALA A 108 1.24 40.42 7.22
C ALA A 108 2.23 39.91 8.29
N GLY A 109 1.90 38.87 9.05
CA GLY A 109 2.72 38.40 10.18
C GLY A 109 3.76 37.31 9.86
N ALA A 110 3.61 36.56 8.78
CA ALA A 110 4.40 35.34 8.56
C ALA A 110 5.61 35.49 7.61
N ILE A 111 5.78 36.64 6.93
CA ILE A 111 6.85 36.85 5.94
C ILE A 111 8.11 37.51 6.55
N ALA A 112 8.05 38.01 7.79
CA ALA A 112 9.16 38.74 8.42
C ALA A 112 10.27 37.87 9.06
N GLN A 113 10.18 36.54 9.03
CA GLN A 113 11.15 35.65 9.70
C GLN A 113 12.24 35.03 8.80
N PHE A 114 12.30 35.33 7.50
CA PHE A 114 13.27 34.69 6.59
C PHE A 114 14.35 35.59 5.99
N THR A 115 14.54 36.84 6.45
CA THR A 115 15.52 37.77 5.84
C THR A 115 16.60 38.32 6.78
N GLN A 116 17.02 37.58 7.81
CA GLN A 116 18.28 37.88 8.52
C GLN A 116 19.07 36.61 8.87
N SER A 117 19.81 36.11 7.90
CA SER A 117 21.09 35.43 8.09
C SER A 117 21.86 35.48 6.78
N VAL A 118 22.52 36.63 6.58
CA VAL A 118 23.73 36.76 5.75
C VAL A 118 24.82 37.25 6.68
#